data_AF-A0A6P8J3D5-F1
#
_entry.id   AF-A0A6P8J3D5-F1
#
_cell.length_a   1.000
_cell.length_b   1.000
_cell.length_c   1.000
_cell.angle_alpha   90.00
_cell.angle_beta   90.00
_cell.angle_gamma   90.00
#
_symmetry.space_group_name_H-M   'P 1'
#
loop_
_entity.id
_entity.type
_entity.pdbx_description
1 polymer ?
#
loop_
_entity_poly.entity_id
_entity_poly.type
_entity_poly.pdbx_seq_one_letter_code
_entity_poly.pdbx_strand_id
1 'polypeptide(L)'
;MTRLERLQRVLCVLFSIFLVWRAVGALLYVIRAFVCCVEERRISFLCHNFTMYSHSLEIEICWVYSHIISQIISLVVLIKAPTFFGWKTLGKKLLRLPNYLSLNLLLLLTLVGYCAIFIYHKQTALEKTTNFAFIIKAILSVVLMAVLNFTPLSRLSGQHLFFRVLCKTTLCSFALDNALFCLVGTIQLAFRVNGLDRVHHLFSSEFHILFTALRRLTIVAFYYRITDFFWQKIFMDRNNLLSYDQKFEDRDLLPINSRERESYQALI
;
A
#
# COMPACT_ATOMS: atom_id res chain seq x y z
N MET A 1 16.90 -26.28 23.95
CA MET A 1 16.53 -25.44 22.80
C MET A 1 15.59 -26.23 21.92
N THR A 2 14.31 -25.88 21.91
CA THR A 2 13.24 -26.69 21.28
C THR A 2 13.27 -26.52 19.75
N ARG A 3 12.79 -27.51 18.98
CA ARG A 3 12.68 -27.42 17.50
C ARG A 3 11.96 -26.14 17.04
N LEU A 4 10.99 -25.68 17.84
CA LEU A 4 10.19 -24.48 17.59
C LEU A 4 11.03 -23.18 17.64
N GLU A 5 11.92 -23.05 18.64
CA GLU A 5 12.82 -21.88 18.77
C GLU A 5 13.84 -21.79 17.63
N ARG A 6 14.27 -22.94 17.10
CA ARG A 6 15.19 -22.99 15.96
C ARG A 6 14.45 -22.58 14.68
N LEU A 7 13.24 -23.08 14.46
CA LEU A 7 12.41 -22.71 13.32
C LEU A 7 12.08 -21.21 13.32
N GLN A 8 11.69 -20.66 14.47
CA GLN A 8 11.38 -19.24 14.61
C GLN A 8 12.60 -18.35 14.26
N ARG A 9 13.80 -18.71 14.73
CA ARG A 9 15.03 -17.99 14.37
C ARG A 9 15.32 -18.03 12.88
N VAL A 10 15.20 -19.19 12.24
CA VAL A 10 15.41 -19.32 10.79
C VAL A 10 14.41 -18.47 10.02
N LEU A 11 13.12 -18.52 10.37
CA LEU A 11 12.08 -17.70 9.75
C LEU A 11 12.35 -16.20 9.91
N CYS A 12 12.82 -15.79 11.09
CA CYS A 12 13.20 -14.41 11.35
C CYS A 12 14.36 -13.94 10.46
N VAL A 13 15.43 -14.74 10.35
CA VAL A 13 16.58 -14.41 9.50
C VAL A 13 16.16 -14.33 8.03
N LEU A 14 15.39 -15.29 7.55
CA LEU A 14 14.85 -15.29 6.18
C LEU A 14 13.99 -14.05 5.92
N PHE A 15 13.15 -13.66 6.88
CA PHE A 15 12.32 -12.48 6.75
C PHE A 15 13.14 -11.18 6.78
N SER A 16 14.21 -11.11 7.58
CA SER A 16 15.15 -9.99 7.57
C SER A 16 15.87 -9.86 6.22
N ILE A 17 16.36 -10.97 5.65
CA ILE A 17 16.95 -10.99 4.30
C ILE A 17 15.94 -10.53 3.26
N PHE A 18 14.69 -10.97 3.39
CA PHE A 18 13.60 -10.55 2.51
C PHE A 18 13.30 -9.05 2.60
N LEU A 19 13.36 -8.44 3.79
CA LEU A 19 13.25 -6.99 3.95
C LEU A 19 14.41 -6.24 3.30
N VAL A 20 15.64 -6.76 3.41
CA VAL A 20 16.82 -6.19 2.71
C VAL A 20 16.63 -6.26 1.20
N TRP A 21 16.19 -7.40 0.66
CA TRP A 21 15.85 -7.54 -0.75
C TRP A 21 14.81 -6.51 -1.20
N ARG A 22 13.77 -6.27 -0.39
CA ARG A 22 12.76 -5.25 -0.69
C ARG A 22 13.35 -3.85 -0.77
N ALA A 23 14.25 -3.49 0.15
CA ALA A 23 14.91 -2.19 0.13
C ALA A 23 15.81 -2.03 -1.11
N VAL A 24 16.61 -3.04 -1.44
CA VAL A 24 17.46 -3.03 -2.65
C VAL A 24 16.61 -2.95 -3.92
N GLY A 25 15.55 -3.75 -4.02
CA GLY A 25 14.64 -3.72 -5.16
C GLY A 25 13.92 -2.36 -5.31
N ALA A 26 13.62 -1.68 -4.20
CA ALA A 26 13.02 -0.35 -4.23
C ALA A 26 13.99 0.69 -4.80
N LEU A 27 15.27 0.63 -4.44
CA LEU A 27 16.31 1.49 -5.01
C LEU A 27 16.45 1.25 -6.52
N LEU A 28 16.53 -0.01 -6.95
CA LEU A 28 16.62 -0.37 -8.36
C LEU A 28 15.39 0.12 -9.14
N TYR A 29 14.19 -0.07 -8.58
CA TYR A 29 12.95 0.45 -9.16
C TYR A 29 13.00 1.98 -9.33
N VAL A 30 13.45 2.72 -8.32
CA VAL A 30 13.51 4.20 -8.39
C VAL A 30 14.51 4.64 -9.47
N ILE A 31 15.66 3.99 -9.59
CA ILE A 31 16.64 4.27 -10.66
C ILE A 31 15.98 4.07 -12.02
N ARG A 32 15.34 2.91 -12.24
CA ARG A 32 14.63 2.62 -13.49
C ARG A 32 13.53 3.63 -13.78
N ALA A 33 12.68 3.90 -12.79
CA ALA A 33 11.58 4.84 -12.93
C ALA A 33 12.07 6.26 -13.22
N PHE A 34 13.17 6.68 -12.60
CA PHE A 34 13.77 8.00 -12.83
C PHE A 34 14.32 8.12 -14.25
N VAL A 35 15.19 7.20 -14.67
CA VAL A 35 15.79 7.20 -16.02
C VAL A 35 14.71 7.17 -17.09
N CYS A 36 13.75 6.24 -16.97
CA CYS A 36 12.64 6.12 -17.92
C CYS A 36 11.74 7.37 -17.96
N CYS A 37 11.57 8.05 -16.82
CA CYS A 37 10.79 9.27 -16.74
C CYS A 37 11.51 10.47 -17.38
N VAL A 38 12.81 10.60 -17.15
CA VAL A 38 13.62 11.74 -17.63
C VAL A 38 13.97 11.59 -19.10
N GLU A 39 14.39 10.39 -19.52
CA GLU A 39 14.93 10.16 -20.87
C GLU A 39 13.82 9.83 -21.88
N GLU A 40 12.92 8.90 -21.55
CA GLU A 40 11.89 8.44 -22.49
C GLU A 40 10.53 9.12 -22.30
N ARG A 41 10.35 9.87 -21.20
CA ARG A 41 9.05 10.39 -20.73
C ARG A 41 7.97 9.32 -20.61
N ARG A 42 8.37 8.11 -20.19
CA ARG A 42 7.49 6.95 -20.03
C ARG A 42 7.46 6.45 -18.60
N ILE A 43 6.38 5.72 -18.29
CA ILE A 43 6.26 4.99 -17.02
C ILE A 43 7.26 3.82 -17.05
N SER A 44 7.82 3.44 -15.90
CA SER A 44 8.89 2.44 -15.76
C SER A 44 8.65 1.15 -16.55
N PHE A 45 7.45 0.58 -16.47
CA PHE A 45 7.11 -0.67 -17.16
C PHE A 45 6.76 -0.49 -18.65
N LEU A 46 6.74 0.72 -19.21
CA LEU A 46 6.55 0.97 -20.67
C LEU A 46 7.83 1.44 -21.35
N CYS A 47 8.94 1.43 -20.61
CA CYS A 47 10.25 1.90 -21.02
C CYS A 47 11.04 0.76 -21.67
N HIS A 48 11.56 1.00 -22.89
CA HIS A 48 12.21 -0.03 -23.70
C HIS A 48 13.72 0.14 -23.83
N ASN A 49 14.26 1.35 -23.74
CA ASN A 49 15.68 1.65 -23.99
C ASN A 49 16.49 1.81 -22.70
N PHE A 50 16.06 1.18 -21.61
CA PHE A 50 16.79 1.24 -20.35
C PHE A 50 18.08 0.40 -20.41
N THR A 51 19.24 1.03 -20.19
CA THR A 51 20.56 0.40 -20.38
C THR A 51 21.43 0.30 -19.13
N MET A 52 21.04 0.92 -17.99
CA MET A 52 21.89 0.94 -16.78
C MET A 52 22.15 -0.45 -16.18
N TYR A 53 21.19 -1.37 -16.28
CA TYR A 53 21.36 -2.76 -15.86
C TYR A 53 20.42 -3.70 -16.64
N SER A 54 20.87 -4.94 -16.84
CA SER A 54 20.12 -5.98 -17.55
C SER A 54 18.94 -6.51 -16.72
N HIS A 55 17.94 -7.10 -17.39
CA HIS A 55 16.75 -7.69 -16.78
C HIS A 55 15.97 -6.76 -15.84
N SER A 56 15.98 -5.47 -16.16
CA SER A 56 15.48 -4.43 -15.26
C SER A 56 13.96 -4.44 -15.09
N LEU A 57 13.21 -4.89 -16.10
CA LEU A 57 11.77 -5.11 -16.01
C LEU A 57 11.45 -6.34 -15.16
N GLU A 58 12.22 -7.41 -15.31
CA GLU A 58 12.08 -8.65 -14.52
C GLU A 58 12.37 -8.39 -13.04
N ILE A 59 13.40 -7.60 -12.74
CA ILE A 59 13.71 -7.16 -11.38
C ILE A 59 12.56 -6.31 -10.81
N GLU A 60 11.99 -5.38 -11.59
CA GLU A 60 10.82 -4.58 -11.19
C GLU A 60 9.63 -5.50 -10.85
N ILE A 61 9.35 -6.50 -11.70
CA ILE A 61 8.31 -7.50 -11.44
C ILE A 61 8.58 -8.25 -10.13
N CYS A 62 9.77 -8.85 -9.98
CA CYS A 62 10.13 -9.60 -8.77
C CYS A 62 9.99 -8.75 -7.51
N TRP A 63 10.38 -7.49 -7.56
CA TRP A 63 10.24 -6.56 -6.45
C TRP A 63 8.77 -6.24 -6.13
N VAL A 64 7.94 -5.92 -7.12
CA VAL A 64 6.50 -5.64 -6.90
C VAL A 64 5.79 -6.88 -6.32
N TYR A 65 6.07 -8.07 -6.83
CA TYR A 65 5.52 -9.31 -6.27
C TYR A 65 6.00 -9.58 -4.85
N SER A 66 7.27 -9.28 -4.53
CA SER A 66 7.78 -9.35 -3.16
C SER A 66 7.00 -8.40 -2.22
N HIS A 67 6.67 -7.20 -2.69
CA HIS A 67 5.82 -6.28 -1.93
C HIS A 67 4.42 -6.85 -1.68
N ILE A 68 3.77 -7.39 -2.72
CA ILE A 68 2.45 -8.04 -2.63
C ILE A 68 2.48 -9.19 -1.61
N ILE A 69 3.46 -10.09 -1.71
CA ILE A 69 3.63 -11.21 -0.79
C ILE A 69 3.79 -10.70 0.65
N SER A 70 4.59 -9.65 0.86
CA SER A 70 4.76 -9.08 2.20
C SER A 70 3.46 -8.51 2.76
N GLN A 71 2.61 -7.90 1.94
CA GLN A 71 1.30 -7.39 2.36
C GLN A 71 0.35 -8.54 2.70
N ILE A 72 0.34 -9.61 1.91
CA ILE A 72 -0.46 -10.81 2.17
C ILE A 72 -0.03 -11.47 3.50
N ILE A 73 1.28 -11.66 3.71
CA ILE A 73 1.80 -12.20 4.97
C ILE A 73 1.34 -11.33 6.14
N SER A 74 1.49 -10.00 6.02
CA SER A 74 1.07 -9.06 7.06
C SER A 74 -0.45 -9.14 7.34
N LEU A 75 -1.27 -9.21 6.30
CA LEU A 75 -2.72 -9.38 6.41
C LEU A 75 -3.07 -10.69 7.11
N VAL A 76 -2.47 -11.81 6.71
CA VAL A 76 -2.71 -13.13 7.31
C VAL A 76 -2.38 -13.12 8.80
N VAL A 77 -1.25 -12.51 9.18
CA VAL A 77 -0.86 -12.36 10.60
C VAL A 77 -1.89 -11.52 11.37
N LEU A 78 -2.35 -10.41 10.79
CA LEU A 78 -3.32 -9.53 11.45
C LEU A 78 -4.71 -10.15 11.58
N ILE A 79 -5.18 -10.86 10.56
CA ILE A 79 -6.51 -11.52 10.57
C ILE A 79 -6.54 -12.67 11.58
N LYS A 80 -5.41 -13.36 11.78
CA LYS A 80 -5.27 -14.42 12.79
C LYS A 80 -5.07 -13.89 14.20
N ALA A 81 -4.87 -12.58 14.38
CA ALA A 81 -4.71 -12.01 15.71
C ALA A 81 -6.03 -12.06 16.48
N PRO A 82 -6.00 -12.35 17.79
CA PRO A 82 -7.21 -12.42 18.62
C PRO A 82 -7.95 -11.07 18.72
N THR A 83 -7.28 -9.98 18.36
CA THR A 83 -7.85 -8.62 18.32
C THR A 83 -8.67 -8.32 17.07
N PHE A 84 -8.74 -9.23 16.10
CA PHE A 84 -9.49 -8.99 14.87
C PHE A 84 -10.99 -9.25 15.06
N PHE A 85 -11.79 -8.19 15.01
CA PHE A 85 -13.25 -8.24 15.25
C PHE A 85 -14.10 -8.72 14.05
N GLY A 86 -13.47 -9.21 12.99
CA GLY A 86 -14.13 -9.75 11.79
C GLY A 86 -14.45 -8.73 10.68
N TRP A 87 -14.54 -9.22 9.44
CA TRP A 87 -14.70 -8.41 8.22
C TRP A 87 -16.00 -7.61 8.16
N LYS A 88 -17.12 -8.18 8.61
CA LYS A 88 -18.44 -7.50 8.56
C LYS A 88 -18.46 -6.26 9.46
N THR A 89 -17.94 -6.40 10.68
CA THR A 89 -17.83 -5.30 11.65
C THR A 89 -16.84 -4.24 11.16
N LEU A 90 -15.70 -4.69 10.62
CA LEU A 90 -14.70 -3.82 10.04
C LEU A 90 -15.29 -2.94 8.92
N GLY A 91 -16.02 -3.52 7.98
CA GLY A 91 -16.66 -2.78 6.88
C GLY A 91 -17.66 -1.73 7.38
N LYS A 92 -18.54 -2.09 8.32
CA LYS A 92 -19.51 -1.13 8.91
C LYS A 92 -18.83 0.06 9.60
N LYS A 93 -17.72 -0.18 10.31
CA LYS A 93 -16.96 0.88 10.98
C LYS A 93 -16.23 1.76 9.96
N LEU A 94 -15.57 1.15 8.96
CA LEU A 94 -14.81 1.87 7.93
C LEU A 94 -15.69 2.78 7.07
N LEU A 95 -16.91 2.37 6.71
CA LEU A 95 -17.81 3.19 5.89
C LEU A 95 -18.24 4.50 6.58
N ARG A 96 -18.10 4.60 7.90
CA ARG A 96 -18.38 5.81 8.67
C ARG A 96 -17.17 6.75 8.75
N LEU A 97 -16.01 6.33 8.26
CA LEU A 97 -14.77 7.10 8.37
C LEU A 97 -14.52 7.93 7.10
N PRO A 98 -14.51 9.27 7.18
CA PRO A 98 -14.38 10.12 6.00
C PRO A 98 -13.02 9.98 5.31
N ASN A 99 -11.93 9.79 6.06
CA ASN A 99 -10.60 9.58 5.46
C ASN A 99 -10.54 8.24 4.72
N TYR A 100 -11.28 7.22 5.16
CA TYR A 100 -11.38 5.94 4.43
C TYR A 100 -12.15 6.10 3.12
N LEU A 101 -13.26 6.86 3.12
CA LEU A 101 -14.01 7.15 1.90
C LEU A 101 -13.16 7.93 0.89
N SER A 102 -12.45 8.97 1.35
CA SER A 102 -11.50 9.73 0.52
C SER A 102 -10.39 8.83 -0.05
N LEU A 103 -9.83 7.93 0.76
CA LEU A 103 -8.82 6.97 0.31
C LEU A 103 -9.37 6.01 -0.75
N ASN A 104 -10.61 5.55 -0.63
CA ASN A 104 -11.26 4.69 -1.63
C ASN A 104 -11.53 5.44 -2.94
N LEU A 105 -11.89 6.73 -2.88
CA LEU A 105 -12.03 7.56 -4.08
C LEU A 105 -10.68 7.70 -4.80
N LEU A 106 -9.60 7.97 -4.06
CA LEU A 106 -8.24 8.02 -4.62
C LEU A 106 -7.81 6.66 -5.21
N LEU A 107 -8.15 5.55 -4.55
CA LEU A 107 -7.92 4.21 -5.08
C LEU A 107 -8.67 4.02 -6.39
N LEU A 108 -9.97 4.33 -6.45
CA LEU A 108 -10.80 4.15 -7.65
C LEU A 108 -10.21 4.93 -8.84
N LEU A 109 -9.85 6.19 -8.64
CA LEU A 109 -9.24 7.03 -9.68
C LEU A 109 -7.87 6.48 -10.13
N THR A 110 -7.08 5.95 -9.19
CA THR A 110 -5.80 5.27 -9.49
C THR A 110 -6.03 4.01 -10.33
N LEU A 111 -7.03 3.20 -9.99
CA LEU A 111 -7.40 1.99 -10.72
C LEU A 111 -7.88 2.31 -12.13
N VAL A 112 -8.72 3.32 -12.31
CA VAL A 112 -9.14 3.81 -13.64
C VAL A 112 -7.91 4.16 -14.48
N GLY A 113 -6.91 4.80 -13.88
CA GLY A 113 -5.65 5.11 -14.56
C GLY A 113 -4.87 3.89 -15.04
N TYR A 114 -4.74 2.85 -14.20
CA TYR A 114 -4.08 1.60 -14.58
C TYR A 114 -4.87 0.79 -15.61
N CYS A 115 -6.20 0.74 -15.46
CA CYS A 115 -7.09 0.09 -16.43
C CYS A 115 -7.07 0.79 -17.80
N ALA A 116 -6.99 2.12 -17.82
CA ALA A 116 -6.84 2.86 -19.06
C ALA A 116 -5.53 2.48 -19.79
N ILE A 117 -4.41 2.39 -19.06
CA ILE A 117 -3.15 1.92 -19.65
C ILE A 117 -3.30 0.50 -20.20
N PHE A 118 -3.95 -0.38 -19.43
CA PHE A 118 -4.16 -1.78 -19.81
C PHE A 118 -4.98 -1.94 -21.11
N ILE A 119 -6.02 -1.12 -21.28
CA ILE A 119 -6.94 -1.20 -22.42
C ILE A 119 -6.35 -0.51 -23.66
N TYR A 120 -5.76 0.68 -23.48
CA TYR A 120 -5.39 1.54 -24.61
C TYR A 120 -3.93 1.41 -25.06
N HIS A 121 -3.06 0.78 -24.25
CA HIS A 121 -1.66 0.57 -24.62
C HIS A 121 -1.41 -0.86 -25.09
N LYS A 122 -0.71 -1.03 -26.22
CA LYS A 122 -0.24 -2.35 -26.66
C LYS A 122 0.94 -2.76 -25.80
N GLN A 123 0.69 -3.58 -24.80
CA GLN A 123 1.69 -4.03 -23.83
C GLN A 123 2.20 -5.44 -24.16
N THR A 124 3.48 -5.70 -23.89
CA THR A 124 4.03 -7.07 -23.86
C THR A 124 3.50 -7.85 -22.65
N ALA A 125 3.68 -9.18 -22.63
CA ALA A 125 3.19 -10.01 -21.53
C ALA A 125 3.76 -9.59 -20.16
N LEU A 126 5.05 -9.24 -20.11
CA LEU A 126 5.72 -8.79 -18.89
C LEU A 126 5.17 -7.46 -18.38
N GLU A 127 4.92 -6.51 -19.29
CA GLU A 127 4.38 -5.19 -18.95
C GLU A 127 2.95 -5.27 -18.43
N LYS A 128 2.12 -6.15 -19.03
CA LYS A 128 0.76 -6.44 -18.54
C LYS A 128 0.80 -7.01 -17.13
N THR A 129 1.67 -7.99 -16.90
CA THR A 129 1.86 -8.62 -15.58
C THR A 129 2.30 -7.58 -14.55
N THR A 130 3.22 -6.68 -14.91
CA THR A 130 3.69 -5.60 -14.03
C THR A 130 2.56 -4.62 -13.68
N ASN A 131 1.80 -4.17 -14.68
CA ASN A 131 0.66 -3.28 -14.49
C ASN A 131 -0.40 -3.92 -13.57
N PHE A 132 -0.73 -5.19 -13.80
CA PHE A 132 -1.65 -5.94 -12.95
C PHE A 132 -1.14 -6.08 -11.51
N ALA A 133 0.17 -6.30 -11.32
CA ALA A 133 0.77 -6.36 -10.01
C ALA A 133 0.65 -5.02 -9.25
N PHE A 134 0.81 -3.87 -9.93
CA PHE A 134 0.57 -2.55 -9.31
C PHE A 134 -0.88 -2.35 -8.87
N ILE A 135 -1.85 -2.83 -9.64
CA ILE A 135 -3.28 -2.81 -9.28
C ILE A 135 -3.52 -3.60 -7.99
N ILE A 136 -3.05 -4.86 -7.95
CA ILE A 136 -3.18 -5.71 -6.76
C ILE A 136 -2.52 -5.07 -5.55
N LYS A 137 -1.30 -4.54 -5.70
CA LYS A 137 -0.58 -3.84 -4.63
C LYS A 137 -1.40 -2.67 -4.07
N ALA A 138 -1.99 -1.84 -4.94
CA ALA A 138 -2.78 -0.69 -4.52
C ALA A 138 -3.99 -1.11 -3.67
N ILE A 139 -4.72 -2.14 -4.12
CA ILE A 139 -5.88 -2.69 -3.40
C ILE A 139 -5.44 -3.27 -2.05
N LEU A 140 -4.40 -4.11 -2.03
CA LEU A 140 -3.88 -4.71 -0.81
C LEU A 140 -3.39 -3.66 0.19
N SER A 141 -2.85 -2.54 -0.28
CA SER A 141 -2.42 -1.44 0.60
C SER A 141 -3.60 -0.86 1.36
N VAL A 142 -4.72 -0.56 0.68
CA VAL A 142 -5.93 -0.04 1.32
C VAL A 142 -6.55 -1.05 2.28
N VAL A 143 -6.61 -2.32 1.90
CA VAL A 143 -7.11 -3.40 2.78
C VAL A 143 -6.23 -3.55 4.02
N LEU A 144 -4.91 -3.51 3.86
CA LEU A 144 -3.96 -3.59 4.96
C LEU A 144 -4.08 -2.40 5.90
N MET A 145 -4.21 -1.18 5.38
CA MET A 145 -4.47 0.01 6.19
C MET A 145 -5.77 -0.10 6.97
N ALA A 146 -6.85 -0.54 6.32
CA ALA A 146 -8.14 -0.78 6.96
C ALA A 146 -8.04 -1.74 8.16
N VAL A 147 -7.36 -2.88 7.98
CA VAL A 147 -7.17 -3.87 9.07
C VAL A 147 -6.25 -3.32 10.17
N LEU A 148 -5.13 -2.70 9.80
CA LEU A 148 -4.18 -2.11 10.75
C LEU A 148 -4.79 -0.99 11.58
N ASN A 149 -5.70 -0.18 11.01
CA ASN A 149 -6.32 0.93 11.69
C ASN A 149 -7.05 0.48 12.98
N PHE A 150 -7.65 -0.71 12.97
CA PHE A 150 -8.38 -1.27 14.12
C PHE A 150 -7.59 -2.33 14.89
N THR A 151 -6.38 -2.67 14.44
CA THR A 151 -5.56 -3.73 15.03
C THR A 151 -4.29 -3.11 15.64
N PRO A 152 -4.21 -2.95 16.97
CA PRO A 152 -3.01 -2.42 17.61
C PRO A 152 -1.89 -3.47 17.60
N LEU A 153 -0.76 -3.13 17.00
CA LEU A 153 0.42 -4.01 16.87
C LEU A 153 1.08 -4.29 18.23
N SER A 154 0.96 -3.36 19.17
CA SER A 154 1.41 -3.52 20.56
C SER A 154 0.72 -4.69 21.29
N ARG A 155 -0.50 -5.06 20.89
CA ARG A 155 -1.19 -6.25 21.43
C ARG A 155 -0.73 -7.54 20.75
N LEU A 156 -0.29 -7.47 19.49
CA LEU A 156 0.29 -8.62 18.78
C LEU A 156 1.70 -8.97 19.26
N SER A 157 2.53 -7.99 19.63
CA SER A 157 3.96 -8.26 19.86
C SER A 157 4.31 -8.90 21.21
N GLY A 158 3.39 -8.90 22.18
CA GLY A 158 3.68 -9.37 23.54
C GLY A 158 4.98 -8.78 24.12
N GLN A 159 5.63 -9.52 25.02
CA GLN A 159 6.95 -9.15 25.60
C GLN A 159 8.14 -9.43 24.65
N HIS A 160 7.93 -9.99 23.46
CA HIS A 160 9.03 -10.34 22.55
C HIS A 160 9.52 -9.15 21.74
N LEU A 161 10.57 -8.49 22.26
CA LEU A 161 11.23 -7.33 21.66
C LEU A 161 11.53 -7.53 20.17
N PHE A 162 12.04 -8.70 19.78
CA PHE A 162 12.45 -8.97 18.41
C PHE A 162 11.28 -8.95 17.41
N PHE A 163 10.14 -9.57 17.75
CA PHE A 163 8.95 -9.53 16.91
C PHE A 163 8.41 -8.10 16.78
N ARG A 164 8.46 -7.32 17.86
CA ARG A 164 8.09 -5.90 17.84
C ARG A 164 8.97 -5.08 16.87
N VAL A 165 10.29 -5.33 16.88
CA VAL A 165 11.23 -4.69 15.94
C VAL A 165 10.92 -5.09 14.50
N LEU A 166 10.66 -6.37 14.23
CA LEU A 166 10.28 -6.83 12.89
C LEU A 166 8.98 -6.17 12.40
N CYS A 167 7.94 -6.11 13.23
CA CYS A 167 6.69 -5.42 12.88
C CYS A 167 6.92 -3.95 12.52
N LYS A 168 7.67 -3.22 13.36
CA LYS A 168 8.01 -1.82 13.10
C LYS A 168 8.85 -1.64 11.84
N THR A 169 9.83 -2.52 11.62
CA THR A 169 10.69 -2.48 10.42
C THR A 169 9.87 -2.76 9.16
N THR A 170 8.90 -3.67 9.23
CA THR A 170 7.99 -3.98 8.12
C THR A 170 7.10 -2.78 7.79
N LEU A 171 6.52 -2.13 8.81
CA LEU A 171 5.75 -0.90 8.61
C LEU A 171 6.60 0.24 8.03
N CYS A 172 7.83 0.39 8.53
CA CYS A 172 8.78 1.36 7.98
C CYS A 172 9.08 1.07 6.51
N SER A 173 9.26 -0.20 6.16
CA SER A 173 9.45 -0.61 4.76
C SER A 173 8.22 -0.28 3.91
N PHE A 174 6.99 -0.49 4.41
CA PHE A 174 5.78 -0.06 3.69
C PHE A 174 5.67 1.46 3.55
N ALA A 175 6.03 2.22 4.59
CA ALA A 175 6.04 3.68 4.51
C ALA A 175 7.07 4.15 3.46
N LEU A 176 8.30 3.63 3.50
CA LEU A 176 9.36 3.96 2.56
C LEU A 176 8.99 3.60 1.13
N ASP A 177 8.49 2.38 0.88
CA ASP A 177 8.10 1.97 -0.47
C ASP A 177 7.04 2.90 -1.05
N ASN A 178 5.99 3.22 -0.28
CA ASN A 178 4.95 4.12 -0.75
C ASN A 178 5.43 5.59 -0.86
N ALA A 179 6.39 6.01 -0.05
CA ALA A 179 7.04 7.32 -0.19
C ALA A 179 7.81 7.40 -1.51
N LEU A 180 8.51 6.33 -1.90
CA LEU A 180 9.20 6.23 -3.18
C LEU A 180 8.22 6.26 -4.36
N PHE A 181 7.07 5.59 -4.26
CA PHE A 181 6.01 5.73 -5.29
C PHE A 181 5.45 7.16 -5.37
N CYS A 182 5.29 7.84 -4.24
CA CYS A 182 4.88 9.23 -4.21
C CYS A 182 5.92 10.13 -4.90
N LEU A 183 7.21 9.90 -4.63
CA LEU A 183 8.32 10.61 -5.26
C LEU A 183 8.37 10.37 -6.76
N VAL A 184 8.31 9.11 -7.20
CA VAL A 184 8.24 8.73 -8.62
C VAL A 184 7.02 9.36 -9.30
N GLY A 185 5.85 9.33 -8.66
CA GLY A 185 4.64 9.97 -9.18
C GLY A 185 4.79 11.49 -9.31
N THR A 186 5.51 12.14 -8.39
CA THR A 186 5.78 13.58 -8.43
C THR A 186 6.73 13.93 -9.57
N ILE A 187 7.75 13.11 -9.81
CA ILE A 187 8.66 13.27 -10.94
C ILE A 187 7.90 13.07 -12.25
N GLN A 188 7.05 12.05 -12.35
CA GLN A 188 6.19 11.83 -13.53
C GLN A 188 5.22 12.99 -13.77
N LEU A 189 4.72 13.61 -12.70
CA LEU A 189 3.91 14.83 -12.76
C LEU A 189 4.72 16.00 -13.33
N ALA A 190 5.94 16.23 -12.82
CA ALA A 190 6.81 17.31 -13.24
C ALA A 190 7.24 17.20 -14.72
N PHE A 191 7.67 16.01 -15.15
CA PHE A 191 8.14 15.76 -16.53
C PHE A 191 7.02 15.48 -17.53
N ARG A 192 5.75 15.60 -17.11
CA ARG A 192 4.56 15.34 -17.92
C ARG A 192 4.58 13.96 -18.60
N VAL A 193 5.02 12.93 -17.90
CA VAL A 193 5.07 11.55 -18.40
C VAL A 193 3.67 10.96 -18.59
N ASN A 194 3.41 10.45 -19.79
CA ASN A 194 2.15 9.82 -20.17
C ASN A 194 2.37 8.43 -20.76
N GLY A 195 1.59 7.46 -20.29
CA GLY A 195 1.46 6.14 -20.93
C GLY A 195 0.30 6.08 -21.94
N LEU A 196 -0.36 7.22 -22.21
CA LEU A 196 -1.65 7.33 -22.90
C LEU A 196 -1.61 8.25 -24.13
N ASP A 197 -0.44 8.55 -24.68
CA ASP A 197 -0.29 9.51 -25.80
C ASP A 197 -1.11 9.16 -27.05
N ARG A 198 -1.51 7.90 -27.21
CA ARG A 198 -2.34 7.41 -28.32
C ARG A 198 -3.84 7.69 -28.18
N VAL A 199 -4.31 8.12 -27.02
CA VAL A 199 -5.74 8.37 -26.76
C VAL A 199 -6.13 9.82 -27.06
N HIS A 200 -5.17 10.63 -27.54
CA HIS A 200 -5.37 12.04 -27.88
C HIS A 200 -6.47 12.27 -28.92
N HIS A 201 -6.77 11.26 -29.75
CA HIS A 201 -7.81 11.33 -30.78
C HIS A 201 -9.23 10.96 -30.29
N LEU A 202 -9.38 10.35 -29.11
CA LEU A 202 -10.69 9.89 -28.62
C LEU A 202 -11.44 10.93 -27.77
N PHE A 203 -10.76 11.95 -27.26
CA PHE A 203 -11.34 12.94 -26.36
C PHE A 203 -11.00 14.36 -26.81
N SER A 204 -11.79 15.35 -26.37
CA SER A 204 -11.42 16.76 -26.57
C SER A 204 -10.07 17.05 -25.91
N SER A 205 -9.27 17.92 -26.54
CA SER A 205 -7.92 18.27 -26.06
C SER A 205 -7.94 18.72 -24.59
N GLU A 206 -8.93 19.52 -24.21
CA GLU A 206 -9.13 20.02 -22.85
C GLU A 206 -9.45 18.90 -21.85
N PHE A 207 -10.35 17.98 -22.20
CA PHE A 207 -10.70 16.85 -21.33
C PHE A 207 -9.51 15.91 -21.14
N HIS A 208 -8.74 15.66 -22.20
CA HIS A 208 -7.54 14.83 -22.12
C HIS A 208 -6.49 15.43 -21.18
N ILE A 209 -6.27 16.75 -21.24
CA ILE A 209 -5.35 17.47 -20.36
C ILE A 209 -5.83 17.39 -18.90
N LEU A 210 -7.11 17.69 -18.66
CA LEU A 210 -7.70 17.66 -17.32
C LEU A 210 -7.66 16.27 -16.71
N PHE A 211 -8.10 15.25 -17.46
CA PHE A 211 -8.09 13.85 -17.02
C PHE A 211 -6.66 13.38 -16.71
N THR A 212 -5.69 13.74 -17.55
CA THR A 212 -4.28 13.41 -17.33
C THR A 212 -3.73 14.05 -16.05
N ALA A 213 -3.99 15.35 -15.85
CA ALA A 213 -3.54 16.07 -14.66
C ALA A 213 -4.17 15.49 -13.39
N LEU A 214 -5.49 15.25 -13.41
CA LEU A 214 -6.23 14.67 -12.31
C LEU A 214 -5.70 13.28 -11.94
N ARG A 215 -5.49 12.41 -12.94
CA ARG A 215 -4.93 11.06 -12.73
C ARG A 215 -3.57 11.11 -12.04
N ARG A 216 -2.66 11.99 -12.49
CA ARG A 216 -1.30 12.09 -11.93
C ARG A 216 -1.32 12.62 -10.49
N LEU A 217 -2.07 13.69 -10.24
CA LEU A 217 -2.25 14.24 -8.90
C LEU A 217 -2.87 13.20 -7.96
N THR A 218 -3.82 12.42 -8.45
CA THR A 218 -4.45 11.33 -7.69
C THR A 218 -3.42 10.28 -7.28
N ILE A 219 -2.56 9.82 -8.19
CA ILE A 219 -1.52 8.82 -7.87
C ILE A 219 -0.59 9.33 -6.77
N VAL A 220 -0.14 10.58 -6.87
CA VAL A 220 0.72 11.21 -5.85
C VAL A 220 -0.02 11.32 -4.51
N ALA A 221 -1.24 11.87 -4.52
CA ALA A 221 -2.05 12.02 -3.31
C ALA A 221 -2.37 10.66 -2.66
N PHE A 222 -2.65 9.63 -3.45
CA PHE A 222 -2.92 8.27 -2.98
C PHE A 222 -1.71 7.69 -2.24
N TYR A 223 -0.53 7.69 -2.87
CA TYR A 223 0.67 7.14 -2.24
C TYR A 223 1.17 7.99 -1.07
N TYR A 224 0.98 9.32 -1.11
CA TYR A 224 1.21 10.19 0.03
C TYR A 224 0.34 9.78 1.23
N ARG A 225 -0.98 9.59 1.03
CA ARG A 225 -1.90 9.17 2.11
C ARG A 225 -1.55 7.81 2.69
N ILE A 226 -1.14 6.86 1.84
CA ILE A 226 -0.66 5.54 2.30
C ILE A 226 0.61 5.69 3.15
N THR A 227 1.56 6.50 2.68
CA THR A 227 2.83 6.76 3.36
C THR A 227 2.60 7.38 4.73
N ASP A 228 1.79 8.43 4.79
CA ASP A 228 1.45 9.15 6.02
C ASP A 228 0.81 8.19 7.04
N PHE A 229 -0.15 7.35 6.61
CA PHE A 229 -0.76 6.36 7.48
C PHE A 229 0.26 5.38 8.06
N PHE A 230 1.10 4.75 7.22
CA PHE A 230 2.08 3.78 7.71
C PHE A 230 3.12 4.42 8.62
N TRP A 231 3.56 5.65 8.28
CA TRP A 231 4.48 6.42 9.10
C TRP A 231 3.88 6.73 10.47
N GLN A 232 2.66 7.28 10.51
CA GLN A 232 1.96 7.55 11.76
C GLN A 232 1.72 6.28 12.57
N LYS A 233 1.39 5.15 11.93
CA LYS A 233 1.14 3.87 12.61
C LYS A 233 2.37 3.32 13.35
N ILE A 234 3.59 3.65 12.92
CA ILE A 234 4.84 3.26 13.62
C ILE A 234 4.92 3.88 15.02
N PHE A 235 4.41 5.10 15.18
CA PHE A 235 4.49 5.89 16.42
C PHE A 235 3.16 5.91 17.19
N MET A 236 2.03 6.01 16.50
CA MET A 236 0.68 6.17 17.03
C MET A 236 -0.16 4.90 16.87
N ASP A 237 0.38 3.76 17.34
CA ASP A 237 -0.19 2.43 17.11
C ASP A 237 -1.65 2.26 17.60
N ARG A 238 -2.08 3.00 18.62
CA ARG A 238 -3.42 2.87 19.22
C ARG A 238 -4.47 3.81 18.63
N ASN A 239 -4.08 4.73 17.74
CA ASN A 239 -4.96 5.78 17.25
C ASN A 239 -5.76 5.31 16.03
N ASN A 240 -6.98 5.82 15.90
CA ASN A 240 -7.78 5.67 14.69
C ASN A 240 -7.33 6.72 13.67
N LEU A 241 -6.33 6.38 12.86
CA LEU A 241 -5.72 7.29 11.89
C LEU A 241 -6.64 7.60 10.70
N LEU A 242 -7.69 6.80 10.51
CA LEU A 242 -8.73 7.02 9.49
C LEU A 242 -9.91 7.86 10.00
N SER A 243 -9.90 8.29 11.27
CA SER A 243 -10.87 9.21 11.87
C SER A 243 -10.33 10.63 11.98
N TYR A 244 -11.22 11.62 12.09
CA TYR A 244 -10.83 12.98 12.51
C TYR A 244 -10.51 13.03 14.00
N ASP A 245 -11.15 12.17 14.79
CA ASP A 245 -10.94 12.07 16.22
C ASP A 245 -9.94 10.93 16.52
N GLN A 246 -8.78 11.30 17.06
CA GLN A 246 -7.58 10.46 17.09
C GLN A 246 -7.60 9.36 18.16
N LYS A 247 -8.50 9.42 19.14
CA LYS A 247 -8.52 8.49 20.28
C LYS A 247 -9.67 7.50 20.18
N PHE A 248 -9.37 6.22 20.35
CA PHE A 248 -10.38 5.27 20.81
C PHE A 248 -10.72 5.60 22.26
N GLU A 249 -11.99 5.93 22.55
CA GLU A 249 -12.51 5.60 23.88
C GLU A 249 -12.54 4.06 24.00
N ASP A 250 -12.16 3.48 25.15
CA ASP A 250 -12.16 2.03 25.37
C ASP A 250 -13.54 1.38 25.07
N ARG A 251 -14.63 2.16 25.10
CA ARG A 251 -15.99 1.77 24.68
C ARG A 251 -16.11 1.35 23.21
N ASP A 252 -15.21 1.79 22.34
CA ASP A 252 -15.25 1.48 20.90
C ASP A 252 -14.58 0.17 20.49
N LEU A 253 -13.87 -0.45 21.43
CA LEU A 253 -13.25 -1.76 21.30
C LEU A 253 -14.15 -2.89 21.82
N LEU A 254 -15.24 -2.56 22.52
CA LEU A 254 -16.20 -3.53 23.03
C LEU A 254 -17.12 -4.05 21.91
N PRO A 255 -17.43 -5.36 21.86
CA PRO A 255 -18.43 -5.90 20.94
C PRO A 255 -19.79 -5.22 21.15
N ILE A 256 -20.59 -5.11 20.08
CA ILE A 256 -21.90 -4.43 20.12
C ILE A 256 -22.81 -5.06 21.19
N ASN A 257 -22.72 -6.38 21.40
CA ASN A 257 -23.46 -7.11 22.44
C ASN A 257 -23.10 -6.70 23.89
N SER A 258 -21.87 -6.25 24.16
CA SER A 258 -21.53 -5.71 25.50
C SER A 258 -22.04 -4.29 25.69
N ARG A 259 -22.23 -3.54 24.59
CA ARG A 259 -22.76 -2.18 24.63
C ARG A 259 -24.24 -2.14 25.01
N GLU A 260 -25.03 -3.07 24.46
CA GLU A 260 -26.43 -3.26 24.90
C GLU A 260 -26.48 -3.72 26.35
N ARG A 261 -25.60 -4.63 26.77
CA ARG A 261 -25.57 -5.16 28.14
C ARG A 261 -25.24 -4.09 29.19
N GLU A 262 -24.33 -3.17 28.88
CA GLU A 262 -24.02 -2.01 29.73
C GLU A 262 -25.17 -0.97 29.75
N SER A 263 -25.84 -0.74 28.61
CA SER A 263 -27.03 0.11 28.57
C SER A 263 -28.19 -0.46 29.41
N TYR A 264 -28.38 -1.78 29.44
CA TYR A 264 -29.37 -2.42 30.31
C TYR A 264 -28.97 -2.39 31.80
N GLN A 265 -27.68 -2.42 32.12
CA GLN A 265 -27.20 -2.33 33.51
C GLN A 265 -27.20 -0.90 34.06
N ALA A 266 -27.20 0.13 33.21
CA ALA A 266 -27.33 1.53 33.62
C ALA A 266 -28.79 1.98 33.84
N LEU A 267 -29.76 1.09 33.57
CA LEU A 267 -31.20 1.31 33.70
C LEU A 267 -31.83 0.52 34.88
N ILE A 268 -31.01 -0.13 35.70
CA ILE A 268 -31.38 -0.81 36.96
C ILE A 268 -30.64 -0.12 38.10
#